data_AF-A0A0F7KE32-F1
#
_entry.id   AF-A0A0F7KE32-F1
#
_cell.length_a   1.000
_cell.length_b   1.000
_cell.length_c   1.000
_cell.angle_alpha   90.00
_cell.angle_beta   90.00
_cell.angle_gamma   90.00
#
_symmetry.space_group_name_H-M   'P 1'
#
loop_
_entity.id
_entity.type
_entity.pdbx_description
1 polymer ?
#
loop_
_entity_poly.entity_id
_entity_poly.type
_entity_poly.pdbx_seq_one_letter_code
_entity_poly.pdbx_strand_id
1 'polypeptide(L)'
;MKRNPKQVHRALFLALQADAKNYPGGIKALAEALDLNGSTLANGLNPDHDCPPPTFATIVEIILLAQAKRTTFQICSLTGQTTMDIDMGSADLNEESQVKHFLSLVAAASACLSAGTEHLKDGKFDASERKELAPLLLELNQVTASLYKRFSE
;
A
#
# COMPACT_ATOMS: atom_id res chain seq x y z
N MET A 1 -18.64 5.53 -28.50
CA MET A 1 -17.22 5.92 -28.32
C MET A 1 -16.60 5.06 -27.24
N LYS A 2 -15.43 4.46 -27.51
CA LYS A 2 -14.65 3.75 -26.49
C LYS A 2 -14.20 4.77 -25.45
N ARG A 3 -14.59 4.60 -24.18
CA ARG A 3 -14.18 5.51 -23.10
C ARG A 3 -12.66 5.51 -22.98
N ASN A 4 -12.04 6.68 -22.83
CA ASN A 4 -10.59 6.81 -22.64
C ASN A 4 -10.19 5.98 -21.40
N PRO A 5 -9.33 4.94 -21.54
CA PRO A 5 -8.96 4.08 -20.41
C PRO A 5 -8.37 4.86 -19.23
N LYS A 6 -7.67 5.96 -19.50
CA LYS A 6 -7.08 6.80 -18.45
C LYS A 6 -8.12 7.57 -17.64
N GLN A 7 -9.25 7.89 -18.26
CA GLN A 7 -10.40 8.50 -17.56
C GLN A 7 -11.23 7.45 -16.82
N VAL A 8 -11.38 6.25 -17.38
CA VAL A 8 -12.07 5.13 -16.70
C VAL A 8 -11.33 4.74 -15.41
N HIS A 9 -9.99 4.65 -15.48
CA HIS A 9 -9.14 4.32 -14.34
C HIS A 9 -8.42 5.56 -13.78
N ARG A 10 -9.12 6.70 -13.69
CA ARG A 10 -8.53 8.00 -13.31
C ARG A 10 -7.72 7.93 -12.02
N ALA A 11 -8.23 7.26 -10.99
CA ALA A 11 -7.56 7.16 -9.70
C ALA A 11 -6.17 6.49 -9.82
N LEU A 12 -6.07 5.44 -10.63
CA LEU A 12 -4.81 4.75 -10.90
C LEU A 12 -3.81 5.66 -11.64
N PHE A 13 -4.25 6.36 -12.69
CA PHE A 13 -3.38 7.27 -13.45
C PHE A 13 -2.93 8.50 -12.65
N LEU A 14 -3.80 9.02 -11.77
CA LEU A 14 -3.41 10.07 -10.82
C LEU A 14 -2.37 9.57 -9.81
N ALA A 15 -2.53 8.35 -9.30
CA ALA A 15 -1.55 7.75 -8.39
C ALA A 15 -0.21 7.51 -9.09
N LEU A 16 -0.22 6.95 -10.30
CA LEU A 16 0.98 6.78 -11.14
C LEU A 16 1.69 8.11 -11.38
N GLN A 17 0.95 9.15 -11.73
CA GLN A 17 1.54 10.47 -11.95
C GLN A 17 2.12 11.06 -10.66
N ALA A 18 1.46 10.90 -9.52
CA ALA A 18 1.94 11.38 -8.23
C ALA A 18 3.23 10.65 -7.81
N ASP A 19 3.29 9.34 -7.98
CA ASP A 19 4.47 8.55 -7.64
C ASP A 19 5.64 8.86 -8.61
N ALA A 20 5.35 9.01 -9.91
CA ALA A 20 6.35 9.44 -10.89
C ALA A 20 6.90 10.86 -10.63
N LYS A 21 6.09 11.77 -10.09
CA LYS A 21 6.54 13.11 -9.65
C LYS A 21 7.44 13.05 -8.42
N ASN A 22 7.25 12.04 -7.57
CA ASN A 22 8.02 11.85 -6.35
C ASN A 22 9.35 11.11 -6.56
N TYR A 23 9.56 10.52 -7.74
CA TYR A 23 10.87 9.97 -8.12
C TYR A 23 11.96 11.07 -8.05
N PRO A 24 13.19 10.77 -7.59
CA PRO A 24 14.28 11.75 -7.57
C PRO A 24 14.52 12.36 -8.95
N GLY A 25 14.36 13.69 -9.09
CA GLY A 25 14.43 14.38 -10.39
C GLY A 25 13.13 14.39 -11.19
N GLY A 26 12.04 13.87 -10.61
CA GLY A 26 10.67 13.90 -11.14
C GLY A 26 10.47 13.02 -12.40
N ILE A 27 9.36 13.27 -13.09
CA ILE A 27 8.95 12.49 -14.27
C ILE A 27 10.02 12.47 -15.36
N LYS A 28 10.80 13.56 -15.51
CA LYS A 28 11.85 13.63 -16.53
C LYS A 28 12.98 12.64 -16.24
N ALA A 29 13.51 12.65 -15.01
CA ALA A 29 14.57 11.72 -14.61
C ALA A 29 14.08 10.26 -14.62
N LEU A 30 12.82 10.02 -14.26
CA LEU A 30 12.22 8.69 -14.37
C LEU A 30 12.13 8.23 -15.83
N ALA A 31 11.73 9.11 -16.75
CA ALA A 31 11.67 8.78 -18.16
C ALA A 31 13.06 8.46 -18.72
N GLU A 32 14.08 9.22 -18.33
CA GLU A 32 15.48 8.95 -18.69
C GLU A 32 15.94 7.58 -18.17
N ALA A 33 15.61 7.21 -16.93
CA ALA A 33 15.92 5.89 -16.37
C ALA A 33 15.21 4.72 -17.10
N LEU A 34 14.15 5.01 -17.85
CA LEU A 34 13.37 4.06 -18.64
C LEU A 34 13.72 4.08 -20.14
N ASP A 35 14.72 4.85 -20.55
CA ASP A 35 15.03 5.14 -21.97
C ASP A 35 13.82 5.68 -22.76
N LEU A 36 13.01 6.53 -22.12
CA LEU A 36 11.81 7.15 -22.69
C LEU A 36 11.93 8.67 -22.80
N ASN A 37 11.14 9.25 -23.70
CA ASN A 37 10.97 10.68 -23.78
C ASN A 37 10.09 11.20 -22.62
N GLY A 38 10.61 12.18 -21.86
CA GLY A 38 9.92 12.73 -20.68
C GLY A 38 8.53 13.33 -20.94
N SER A 39 8.34 14.05 -22.06
CA SER A 39 7.03 14.59 -22.44
C SER A 39 6.05 13.49 -22.82
N THR A 40 6.54 12.46 -23.50
CA THR A 40 5.73 11.28 -23.88
C THR A 40 5.25 10.56 -22.63
N LEU A 41 6.14 10.31 -21.67
CA LEU A 41 5.77 9.69 -20.40
C LEU A 41 4.77 10.56 -19.61
N ALA A 42 5.05 11.85 -19.45
CA ALA A 42 4.18 12.77 -18.71
C ALA A 42 2.75 12.82 -19.30
N ASN A 43 2.63 12.87 -20.62
CA ASN A 43 1.34 12.88 -21.31
C ASN A 43 0.64 11.52 -21.25
N GLY A 44 1.41 10.42 -21.31
CA GLY A 44 0.89 9.07 -21.12
C GLY A 44 0.29 8.87 -19.72
N LEU A 45 0.91 9.42 -18.69
CA LEU A 45 0.44 9.35 -17.30
C LEU A 45 -0.71 10.31 -17.00
N ASN A 46 -0.82 11.43 -17.71
CA ASN A 46 -1.89 12.41 -17.48
C ASN A 46 -3.26 11.85 -17.93
N PRO A 47 -4.24 11.68 -17.02
CA PRO A 47 -5.57 11.16 -17.38
C PRO A 47 -6.38 12.09 -18.28
N ASP A 48 -6.03 13.37 -18.33
CA ASP A 48 -6.72 14.40 -19.11
C ASP A 48 -6.07 14.65 -20.49
N HIS A 49 -4.95 14.00 -20.79
CA HIS A 49 -4.30 14.11 -22.10
C HIS A 49 -4.75 12.97 -23.03
N ASP A 50 -4.94 13.26 -24.32
CA ASP A 50 -5.37 12.26 -25.32
C ASP A 50 -4.28 11.26 -25.77
N CYS A 51 -3.09 11.32 -25.18
CA CYS A 51 -2.00 10.41 -25.51
C CYS A 51 -2.33 9.00 -25.01
N PRO A 52 -2.00 7.92 -25.75
CA PRO A 52 -2.15 6.57 -25.24
C PRO A 52 -1.47 6.37 -23.87
N PRO A 53 -2.01 5.51 -23.00
CA PRO A 53 -1.33 5.17 -21.76
C PRO A 53 0.00 4.45 -22.04
N PRO A 54 0.96 4.46 -21.09
CA PRO A 54 2.15 3.63 -21.19
C PRO A 54 1.78 2.14 -21.28
N THR A 55 2.71 1.34 -21.79
CA THR A 55 2.53 -0.11 -21.82
C THR A 55 2.47 -0.68 -20.39
N PHE A 56 1.88 -1.87 -20.23
CA PHE A 56 1.87 -2.54 -18.94
C PHE A 56 3.29 -2.77 -18.38
N ALA A 57 4.24 -3.16 -19.25
CA ALA A 57 5.65 -3.31 -18.86
C ALA A 57 6.22 -2.00 -18.29
N THR A 58 5.99 -0.87 -18.98
CA THR A 58 6.40 0.45 -18.50
C THR A 58 5.77 0.81 -17.14
N ILE A 59 4.48 0.47 -16.93
CA ILE A 59 3.80 0.70 -15.66
C ILE A 59 4.47 -0.09 -14.53
N VAL A 60 4.82 -1.36 -14.76
CA VAL A 60 5.54 -2.20 -13.78
C VAL A 60 6.89 -1.60 -13.43
N GLU A 61 7.68 -1.16 -14.43
CA GLU A 61 8.98 -0.54 -14.19
C GLU A 61 8.87 0.78 -13.41
N ILE A 62 7.86 1.60 -13.71
CA ILE A 62 7.57 2.81 -12.91
C ILE A 62 7.29 2.44 -11.45
N ILE A 63 6.52 1.38 -11.19
CA ILE A 63 6.21 0.94 -9.84
C ILE A 63 7.48 0.54 -9.09
N LEU A 64 8.40 -0.18 -9.74
CA LEU A 64 9.66 -0.62 -9.16
C LEU A 64 10.62 0.55 -8.90
N LEU A 65 10.86 1.40 -9.91
CA LEU A 65 11.81 2.50 -9.80
C LEU A 65 11.35 3.59 -8.83
N ALA A 66 10.07 3.98 -8.90
CA ALA A 66 9.52 5.04 -8.06
C ALA A 66 9.03 4.54 -6.69
N GLN A 67 9.14 3.23 -6.41
CA GLN A 67 8.56 2.61 -5.22
C GLN A 67 7.10 3.05 -5.03
N ALA A 68 6.30 2.90 -6.10
CA ALA A 68 5.01 3.58 -6.30
C ALA A 68 3.88 3.01 -5.42
N LYS A 69 3.96 3.22 -4.11
CA LYS A 69 3.02 2.66 -3.11
C LYS A 69 1.57 3.09 -3.37
N ARG A 70 1.33 4.34 -3.79
CA ARG A 70 -0.04 4.83 -4.06
C ARG A 70 -0.62 4.12 -5.27
N THR A 71 0.19 3.91 -6.29
CA THR A 71 -0.18 3.15 -7.48
C THR A 71 -0.56 1.73 -7.11
N THR A 72 0.28 1.03 -6.35
CA THR A 72 0.00 -0.35 -5.91
C THR A 72 -1.29 -0.42 -5.10
N PHE A 73 -1.52 0.54 -4.19
CA PHE A 73 -2.78 0.64 -3.46
C PHE A 73 -3.99 0.78 -4.40
N GLN A 74 -3.91 1.63 -5.42
CA GLN A 74 -4.99 1.79 -6.40
C GLN A 74 -5.19 0.57 -7.30
N ILE A 75 -4.18 -0.28 -7.49
CA ILE A 75 -4.34 -1.55 -8.21
C ILE A 75 -5.08 -2.55 -7.32
N CYS A 76 -4.67 -2.70 -6.06
CA CYS A 76 -5.32 -3.60 -5.10
C CYS A 76 -6.79 -3.21 -4.84
N SER A 77 -7.10 -1.91 -4.81
CA SER A 77 -8.47 -1.45 -4.59
C SER A 77 -9.45 -1.88 -5.68
N LEU A 78 -8.97 -2.20 -6.90
CA LEU A 78 -9.81 -2.71 -7.99
C LEU A 78 -10.44 -4.07 -7.67
N THR A 79 -9.83 -4.85 -6.79
CA THR A 79 -10.31 -6.19 -6.36
C THR A 79 -10.81 -6.18 -4.92
N GLY A 80 -11.00 -5.00 -4.32
CA GLY A 80 -11.41 -4.87 -2.91
C GLY A 80 -10.29 -5.24 -1.93
N GLN A 81 -9.03 -5.25 -2.37
CA GLN A 81 -7.87 -5.51 -1.53
C GLN A 81 -7.21 -4.19 -1.08
N THR A 82 -6.49 -4.24 0.04
CA THR A 82 -5.65 -3.13 0.51
C THR A 82 -4.20 -3.58 0.57
N THR A 83 -3.28 -2.69 0.21
CA THR A 83 -1.86 -2.91 0.45
C THR A 83 -1.55 -2.65 1.92
N MET A 84 -0.67 -3.46 2.48
CA MET A 84 -0.13 -3.26 3.82
C MET A 84 1.39 -3.29 3.72
N ASP A 85 2.03 -2.28 4.29
CA ASP A 85 3.48 -2.28 4.44
C ASP A 85 3.83 -3.30 5.54
N ILE A 86 4.36 -4.44 5.13
CA ILE A 86 4.89 -5.46 6.03
C ILE A 86 6.41 -5.28 6.06
N ASP A 87 6.95 -4.96 7.24
CA ASP A 87 8.38 -4.97 7.44
C ASP A 87 8.89 -6.41 7.51
N MET A 88 9.34 -6.92 6.37
CA MET A 88 9.91 -8.26 6.23
C MET A 88 11.36 -8.34 6.74
N GLY A 89 11.95 -7.22 7.19
CA GLY A 89 13.33 -7.16 7.69
C GLY A 89 13.50 -7.71 9.11
N SER A 90 12.42 -7.91 9.86
CA SER A 90 12.43 -8.47 11.22
C SER A 90 12.39 -10.01 11.26
N ALA A 91 12.77 -10.67 10.16
CA ALA A 91 12.68 -12.12 9.96
C ALA A 91 13.54 -13.00 10.89
N ASP A 92 14.24 -12.42 11.88
CA ASP A 92 15.16 -13.13 12.78
C ASP A 92 14.50 -13.83 13.97
N LEU A 93 13.18 -13.77 14.10
CA LEU A 93 12.49 -14.61 15.08
C LEU A 93 12.28 -16.02 14.49
N ASN A 94 12.78 -17.04 15.18
CA ASN A 94 12.41 -18.43 14.89
C ASN A 94 10.88 -18.62 15.07
N GLU A 95 10.31 -19.66 14.45
CA GLU A 95 8.86 -19.90 14.41
C GLU A 95 8.20 -19.84 15.79
N GLU A 96 8.81 -20.45 16.80
CA GLU A 96 8.33 -20.43 18.18
C GLU A 96 8.25 -19.00 18.75
N SER A 97 9.24 -18.17 18.47
CA SER A 97 9.27 -16.78 18.94
C SER A 97 8.21 -15.92 18.24
N GLN A 98 7.91 -16.20 16.97
CA GLN A 98 6.84 -15.50 16.25
C GLN A 98 5.45 -15.88 16.77
N VAL A 99 5.21 -17.16 17.07
CA VAL A 99 3.95 -17.61 17.68
C VAL A 99 3.77 -16.99 19.07
N LYS A 100 4.82 -16.95 19.90
CA LYS A 100 4.78 -16.27 21.20
C LYS A 100 4.50 -14.78 21.06
N HIS A 101 5.13 -14.12 20.09
CA HIS A 101 4.90 -12.69 19.81
C HIS A 101 3.46 -12.43 19.36
N PHE A 102 2.93 -13.27 18.46
CA PHE A 102 1.53 -13.23 18.05
C PHE A 102 0.57 -13.32 19.24
N LEU A 103 0.75 -14.33 20.11
CA LEU A 103 -0.11 -14.52 21.28
C LEU A 103 -0.03 -13.35 22.27
N SER A 104 1.16 -12.76 22.45
CA SER A 104 1.36 -11.55 23.25
C SER A 104 0.58 -10.36 22.67
N LEU A 105 0.65 -10.14 21.36
CA LEU A 105 -0.09 -9.07 20.68
C LEU A 105 -1.61 -9.29 20.75
N VAL A 106 -2.09 -10.52 20.60
CA VAL A 106 -3.52 -10.85 20.80
C VAL A 106 -3.96 -10.52 22.22
N ALA A 107 -3.16 -10.87 23.23
CA ALA A 107 -3.47 -10.57 24.62
C ALA A 107 -3.49 -9.04 24.87
N ALA A 108 -2.52 -8.30 24.33
CA ALA A 108 -2.45 -6.84 24.45
C ALA A 108 -3.63 -6.14 23.76
N ALA A 109 -3.97 -6.57 22.53
CA ALA A 109 -5.14 -6.06 21.80
C ALA A 109 -6.43 -6.38 22.55
N SER A 110 -6.57 -7.60 23.08
CA SER A 110 -7.72 -7.98 23.90
C SER A 110 -7.82 -7.14 25.18
N ALA A 111 -6.70 -6.85 25.85
CA ALA A 111 -6.70 -6.00 27.04
C ALA A 111 -7.08 -4.54 26.72
N CYS A 112 -6.56 -4.00 25.61
CA CYS A 112 -6.92 -2.66 25.11
C CYS A 112 -8.43 -2.57 24.79
N LEU A 113 -8.99 -3.59 24.12
CA LEU A 113 -10.42 -3.69 23.85
C LEU A 113 -11.25 -3.88 25.13
N SER A 114 -10.74 -4.64 26.11
CA SER A 114 -11.37 -4.81 27.42
C SER A 114 -11.39 -3.51 28.24
N ALA A 115 -10.34 -2.69 28.14
CA ALA A 115 -10.31 -1.37 28.77
C ALA A 115 -11.27 -0.40 28.07
N GLY A 116 -11.31 -0.43 26.73
CA GLY A 116 -12.25 0.36 25.93
C GLY A 116 -13.70 -0.13 26.02
N THR A 117 -13.98 -1.35 26.49
CA THR A 117 -15.36 -1.88 26.59
C THR A 117 -16.20 -1.27 27.70
N GLU A 118 -15.56 -0.67 28.72
CA GLU A 118 -16.25 0.21 29.67
C GLU A 118 -16.76 1.51 28.99
N HIS A 119 -16.14 1.91 27.88
CA HIS A 119 -16.49 3.10 27.08
C HIS A 119 -17.32 2.78 25.82
N LEU A 120 -17.22 1.58 25.24
CA LEU A 120 -17.99 1.09 24.07
C LEU A 120 -19.50 0.94 24.28
N LYS A 121 -20.07 1.36 25.43
CA LYS A 121 -21.53 1.44 25.60
C LYS A 121 -22.19 2.37 24.59
N ASP A 122 -21.43 3.29 23.98
CA ASP A 122 -21.90 4.22 22.95
C ASP A 122 -21.53 3.82 21.50
N GLY A 123 -20.83 2.69 21.33
CA GLY A 123 -20.41 2.18 20.02
C GLY A 123 -19.34 3.02 19.30
N LYS A 124 -18.61 3.90 20.00
CA LYS A 124 -17.58 4.74 19.38
C LYS A 124 -16.22 4.52 20.03
N PHE A 125 -15.19 4.47 19.19
CA PHE A 125 -13.80 4.60 19.63
C PHE A 125 -13.38 6.07 19.57
N ASP A 126 -12.88 6.60 20.68
CA ASP A 126 -12.36 7.96 20.76
C ASP A 126 -10.96 8.10 20.11
N ALA A 127 -10.43 9.32 20.09
CA ALA A 127 -9.14 9.60 19.46
C ALA A 127 -7.95 8.98 20.20
N SER A 128 -8.04 8.82 21.52
CA SER A 128 -6.99 8.22 22.36
C SER A 128 -6.96 6.70 22.16
N GLU A 129 -8.12 6.05 22.20
CA GLU A 129 -8.27 4.61 21.98
C GLU A 129 -7.79 4.22 20.58
N ARG A 130 -8.12 5.00 19.55
CA ARG A 130 -7.60 4.76 18.19
C ARG A 130 -6.09 4.86 18.13
N LYS A 131 -5.50 5.79 18.87
CA LYS A 131 -4.05 6.01 18.90
C LYS A 131 -3.32 4.84 19.57
N GLU A 132 -3.94 4.17 20.53
CA GLU A 132 -3.41 2.98 21.20
C GLU A 132 -3.67 1.69 20.42
N LEU A 133 -4.87 1.52 19.86
CA LEU A 133 -5.30 0.29 19.20
C LEU A 133 -4.74 0.15 17.77
N ALA A 134 -4.65 1.24 17.01
CA ALA A 134 -4.16 1.19 15.63
C ALA A 134 -2.76 0.56 15.48
N PRO A 135 -1.73 0.91 16.27
CA PRO A 135 -0.42 0.26 16.15
C PRO A 135 -0.47 -1.23 16.52
N LEU A 136 -1.25 -1.61 17.54
CA LEU A 136 -1.42 -3.02 17.94
C LEU A 136 -2.05 -3.85 16.81
N LEU A 137 -3.10 -3.34 16.17
CA LEU A 137 -3.76 -4.02 15.05
C LEU A 137 -2.85 -4.14 13.83
N LEU A 138 -2.03 -3.13 13.54
CA LEU A 138 -1.06 -3.19 12.45
C LEU A 138 -0.01 -4.26 12.72
N GLU A 139 0.59 -4.27 13.92
CA GLU A 139 1.61 -5.25 14.30
C GLU A 139 1.05 -6.69 14.30
N LEU A 140 -0.18 -6.86 14.81
CA LEU A 140 -0.87 -8.14 14.77
C LEU A 140 -1.05 -8.64 13.32
N ASN A 141 -1.46 -7.76 12.41
CA ASN A 141 -1.59 -8.12 10.99
C ASN A 141 -0.24 -8.51 10.37
N GLN A 142 0.83 -7.78 10.68
CA GLN A 142 2.18 -8.07 10.18
C GLN A 142 2.67 -9.43 10.65
N VAL A 143 2.56 -9.74 11.94
CA VAL A 143 2.97 -11.04 12.50
C VAL A 143 2.11 -12.18 11.93
N THR A 144 0.80 -11.97 11.80
CA THR A 144 -0.11 -12.95 11.19
C THR A 144 0.27 -13.25 9.74
N ALA A 145 0.53 -12.22 8.93
CA ALA A 145 0.92 -12.39 7.54
C ALA A 145 2.28 -13.11 7.40
N SER A 146 3.24 -12.79 8.28
CA SER A 146 4.55 -13.45 8.34
C SER A 146 4.44 -14.94 8.67
N LEU A 147 3.63 -15.28 9.69
CA LEU A 147 3.34 -16.67 10.06
C LEU A 147 2.63 -17.43 8.93
N TYR A 148 1.59 -16.82 8.34
CA TYR A 148 0.86 -17.44 7.23
C TYR A 148 1.77 -17.77 6.05
N LYS A 149 2.65 -16.84 5.67
CA LYS A 149 3.66 -17.07 4.63
C LYS A 149 4.55 -18.26 4.97
N ARG A 150 5.13 -18.30 6.17
CA ARG A 150 6.00 -19.41 6.61
C ARG A 150 5.32 -20.77 6.64
N PHE A 151 4.03 -20.82 6.98
CA PHE A 151 3.27 -22.07 6.98
C PHE A 151 2.78 -22.49 5.60
N SER A 152 2.84 -21.60 4.60
CA SER A 152 2.40 -21.85 3.23
C SER A 152 3.55 -22.15 2.27
N GLU A 153 4.80 -22.02 2.72
CA GLU A 153 6.04 -22.43 2.03
C GLU A 153 6.46 -23.84 2.45
#